data_AF-A0A850R5J1-F1
#
_entry.id   AF-A0A850R5J1-F1
#
_cell.length_a   1.000
_cell.length_b   1.000
_cell.length_c   1.000
_cell.angle_alpha   90.00
_cell.angle_beta   90.00
_cell.angle_gamma   90.00
#
_symmetry.space_group_name_H-M   'P 1'
#
loop_
_entity.id
_entity.type
_entity.pdbx_description
1 polymer ?
#
loop_
_entity_poly.entity_id
_entity_poly.type
_entity_poly.pdbx_seq_one_letter_code
_entity_poly.pdbx_strand_id
1 'polypeptide(L)'
;MTINPTTSSLGLTDFAHFPDFARECERNKIATKAQLQWWLRYRRENGLLASGAVVEKKINPSSKRPMLLIVRPRFIEWLTNSHTAAA
;
A
#
# COMPACT_ATOMS: atom_id res chain seq x y z
N MET A 1 -1.03 -31.39 9.13
CA MET A 1 -0.68 -30.38 8.11
C MET A 1 -0.49 -29.05 8.81
N THR A 2 0.75 -28.69 9.15
CA THR A 2 1.08 -27.42 9.79
C THR A 2 1.21 -26.35 8.72
N ILE A 3 0.21 -25.48 8.61
CA ILE A 3 0.33 -24.22 7.88
C ILE A 3 1.31 -23.32 8.66
N ASN A 4 2.55 -23.21 8.19
CA ASN A 4 3.39 -22.10 8.63
C ASN A 4 2.83 -20.85 7.94
N PRO A 5 2.26 -19.87 8.67
CA PRO A 5 2.12 -18.56 8.08
C PRO A 5 3.56 -18.09 7.85
N THR A 6 3.99 -17.98 6.60
CA THR A 6 5.15 -17.16 6.25
C THR A 6 4.78 -15.74 6.61
N THR A 7 4.95 -15.40 7.89
CA THR A 7 4.97 -14.05 8.38
C THR A 7 6.17 -13.40 7.73
N SER A 8 5.99 -12.88 6.52
CA SER A 8 6.99 -12.04 5.87
C SER A 8 7.30 -10.93 6.86
N SER A 9 8.47 -11.04 7.51
CA SER A 9 8.92 -10.10 8.52
C SER A 9 9.05 -8.74 7.84
N LEU A 10 8.04 -7.89 8.02
CA LEU A 10 8.03 -6.52 7.50
C LEU A 10 9.26 -5.80 8.06
N GLY A 11 10.21 -5.50 7.18
CA GLY A 11 11.41 -4.75 7.50
C GLY A 11 11.16 -3.25 7.42
N LEU A 12 11.99 -2.47 8.12
CA LEU A 12 11.95 -1.00 8.01
C LEU A 12 12.22 -0.49 6.58
N THR A 13 12.85 -1.32 5.74
CA THR A 13 13.11 -1.05 4.32
C THR A 13 11.88 -1.20 3.41
N ASP A 14 10.80 -1.80 3.93
CA ASP A 14 9.57 -2.04 3.15
C ASP A 14 8.67 -0.80 3.07
N PHE A 15 8.97 0.21 3.87
CA PHE A 15 8.30 1.50 3.82
C PHE A 15 8.88 2.36 2.70
N ALA A 16 8.01 2.85 1.84
CA ALA A 16 8.40 3.74 0.76
C ALA A 16 7.58 5.04 0.79
N HIS A 17 8.22 6.13 0.36
CA HIS A 17 7.53 7.36 0.03
C HIS A 17 6.79 7.19 -1.30
N PHE A 18 5.63 7.85 -1.42
CA PHE A 18 4.78 7.75 -2.59
C PHE A 18 5.48 8.05 -3.93
N PRO A 19 6.32 9.10 -4.07
CA PRO A 19 6.97 9.40 -5.35
C PRO A 19 7.88 8.27 -5.83
N ASP A 20 8.64 7.65 -4.93
CA ASP A 20 9.57 6.57 -5.27
C ASP A 20 8.81 5.29 -5.60
N PHE A 21 7.77 4.98 -4.83
CA PHE A 21 6.88 3.86 -5.10
C PHE A 21 6.15 4.01 -6.45
N ALA A 22 5.66 5.21 -6.77
CA ALA A 22 4.98 5.47 -8.04
C ALA A 22 5.91 5.26 -9.25
N ARG A 23 7.15 5.76 -9.17
CA ARG A 23 8.18 5.52 -10.21
C ARG A 23 8.49 4.04 -10.38
N GLU A 24 8.58 3.31 -9.27
CA GLU A 24 8.84 1.86 -9.26
C GLU A 24 7.68 1.08 -9.91
N CYS A 25 6.43 1.39 -9.56
CA CYS A 25 5.24 0.81 -10.16
C CYS A 25 5.14 1.10 -11.66
N GLU A 26 5.46 2.32 -12.10
CA GLU A 26 5.46 2.69 -13.51
C GLU A 26 6.55 1.94 -14.28
N ARG A 27 7.78 1.88 -13.74
CA ARG A 27 8.90 1.14 -14.33
C ARG A 27 8.59 -0.35 -14.50
N ASN A 28 7.92 -0.93 -13.51
CA ASN A 28 7.53 -2.34 -13.51
C ASN A 28 6.19 -2.59 -14.23
N LYS A 29 5.57 -1.56 -14.83
CA LYS A 29 4.27 -1.62 -15.53
C LYS A 29 3.13 -2.20 -14.67
N ILE A 30 3.19 -1.98 -13.35
CA ILE A 30 2.17 -2.44 -12.39
C ILE A 30 0.98 -1.48 -12.39
N ALA A 31 1.24 -0.18 -12.28
CA ALA A 31 0.22 0.85 -12.24
C ALA A 31 0.81 2.21 -12.64
N THR A 32 -0.04 3.09 -13.16
CA THR A 32 0.32 4.49 -13.42
C THR A 32 0.24 5.33 -12.16
N LYS A 33 0.98 6.43 -12.10
CA LYS A 33 0.89 7.41 -11.00
C LYS A 33 -0.55 7.91 -10.79
N ALA A 34 -1.31 8.11 -11.86
CA ALA A 34 -2.70 8.57 -11.78
C ALA A 34 -3.60 7.53 -11.09
N GLN A 35 -3.47 6.25 -11.44
CA GLN A 35 -4.20 5.15 -10.78
C GLN A 35 -3.83 5.07 -9.29
N LEU A 36 -2.53 5.14 -8.97
CA LEU A 36 -2.07 5.10 -7.59
C LEU A 36 -2.59 6.30 -6.77
N GLN A 37 -2.62 7.49 -7.35
CA GLN A 37 -3.21 8.68 -6.72
C GLN A 37 -4.70 8.50 -6.46
N TRP A 38 -5.43 7.91 -7.41
CA TRP A 38 -6.85 7.61 -7.26
C TRP A 38 -7.07 6.62 -6.11
N TRP A 39 -6.32 5.51 -6.05
CA TRP A 39 -6.43 4.54 -4.95
C TRP A 39 -6.08 5.14 -3.58
N LEU A 40 -5.08 6.02 -3.51
CA LEU A 40 -4.73 6.71 -2.27
C LEU A 40 -5.80 7.72 -1.84
N ARG A 41 -6.48 8.37 -2.80
CA ARG A 41 -7.60 9.27 -2.52
C ARG A 41 -8.76 8.52 -1.87
N TYR A 42 -9.10 7.35 -2.41
CA TYR A 42 -10.20 6.50 -1.95
C TYR A 42 -9.75 5.34 -1.04
N ARG A 43 -8.59 5.48 -0.37
CA ARG A 43 -7.93 4.45 0.45
C ARG A 43 -8.78 3.83 1.57
N ARG A 44 -9.83 4.54 2.01
CA ARG A 44 -10.80 4.07 3.02
C ARG A 44 -11.87 3.19 2.41
N GLU A 45 -12.28 3.50 1.18
CA GLU A 45 -13.39 2.86 0.47
C GLU A 45 -12.94 1.59 -0.24
N ASN A 46 -11.72 1.58 -0.78
CA ASN A 46 -11.17 0.43 -1.50
C ASN A 46 -10.41 -0.58 -0.60
N GLY A 47 -10.49 -0.41 0.73
CA GLY A 47 -9.85 -1.33 1.69
C GLY A 47 -8.32 -1.21 1.80
N LEU A 48 -7.68 -0.21 1.19
CA LEU A 48 -6.23 -0.03 1.17
C LEU A 48 -5.63 0.25 2.58
N LEU A 49 -6.39 0.93 3.44
CA LEU A 49 -6.01 1.08 4.86
C LEU A 49 -6.21 -0.22 5.65
N ALA A 50 -7.29 -0.95 5.38
CA ALA A 50 -7.62 -2.19 6.09
C ALA A 50 -6.63 -3.33 5.76
N SER A 51 -6.10 -3.36 4.53
CA SER A 51 -5.07 -4.31 4.11
C SER A 51 -3.68 -4.01 4.69
N GLY A 52 -3.49 -2.85 5.32
CA GLY A 52 -2.17 -2.40 5.78
C GLY A 52 -1.22 -2.01 4.65
N ALA A 53 -1.70 -1.92 3.41
CA ALA A 53 -0.93 -1.42 2.26
C ALA A 53 -0.51 0.04 2.43
N VAL A 54 -1.31 0.81 3.17
CA VAL A 54 -1.04 2.21 3.51
C VAL A 54 -1.23 2.44 5.00
N VAL A 55 -0.27 3.14 5.59
CA VAL A 55 -0.30 3.54 7.00
C VAL A 55 -0.42 5.05 7.09
N GLU A 56 -1.40 5.50 7.87
CA GLU A 56 -1.56 6.91 8.23
C GLU A 56 -0.75 7.22 9.49
N LYS A 57 0.38 7.92 9.35
CA LYS A 57 1.18 8.41 10.48
C LYS A 57 0.80 9.85 10.81
N LYS A 58 0.20 10.07 11.97
CA LYS A 58 0.08 11.43 12.54
C LYS A 58 1.38 11.79 13.24
N ILE A 59 2.10 12.78 12.71
CA ILE A 59 3.34 13.28 13.33
C ILE A 59 3.00 14.03 14.63
N ASN A 60 1.92 14.83 14.60
CA ASN A 60 1.40 15.53 15.76
C ASN A 60 -0.05 15.10 16.02
N PRO A 61 -0.47 14.91 17.28
CA PRO A 61 -1.86 14.60 17.61
C PRO A 61 -2.84 15.69 17.12
N SER A 62 -2.38 16.94 17.06
CA SER A 62 -3.16 18.09 16.56
C SER A 62 -3.15 18.26 15.03
N SER A 63 -2.39 17.45 14.28
CA SER A 63 -2.31 17.61 12.82
C SER A 63 -3.60 17.14 12.15
N LYS A 64 -4.21 18.02 11.34
CA LYS A 64 -5.40 17.71 10.53
C LYS A 64 -5.12 16.70 9.40
N ARG A 65 -3.87 16.58 8.93
CA ARG A 65 -3.51 15.73 7.80
C ARG A 65 -2.49 14.67 8.24
N PRO A 66 -2.83 13.37 8.18
CA PRO A 66 -1.86 12.30 8.41
C PRO A 66 -0.88 12.21 7.24
N MET A 67 0.36 11.85 7.54
CA MET A 67 1.34 11.47 6.53
C MET A 67 1.05 10.04 6.07
N LEU A 68 1.04 9.81 4.76
CA LEU A 68 0.82 8.49 4.19
C LEU A 68 2.16 7.79 3.95
N LEU A 69 2.31 6.61 4.52
CA LEU A 69 3.42 5.70 4.29
C LEU A 69 2.92 4.48 3.54
N ILE A 70 3.65 4.05 2.52
CA ILE A 70 3.29 2.88 1.72
C ILE A 70 4.10 1.69 2.20
N VAL A 71 3.41 0.59 2.46
CA VAL A 71 4.03 -0.69 2.79
C VAL A 71 4.10 -1.49 1.49
N ARG A 72 5.25 -1.47 0.83
CA ARG A 72 5.46 -2.04 -0.51
C ARG A 72 4.89 -3.46 -0.68
N PRO A 73 5.29 -4.47 0.12
CA PRO A 73 4.86 -5.84 -0.10
C PRO A 73 3.33 -5.99 0.07
N ARG A 74 2.75 -5.29 1.04
CA ARG A 74 1.29 -5.28 1.28
C ARG A 74 0.52 -4.58 0.18
N PHE A 75 1.09 -3.52 -0.40
CA PHE A 75 0.46 -2.83 -1.51
C PHE A 75 0.43 -3.70 -2.76
N ILE A 76 1.53 -4.40 -3.05
CA ILE A 76 1.58 -5.35 -4.17
C ILE A 76 0.61 -6.52 -3.94
N GLU A 77 0.59 -7.10 -2.74
CA GLU A 77 -0.36 -8.14 -2.35
C GLU A 77 -1.82 -7.68 -2.51
N TRP A 78 -2.12 -6.45 -2.09
CA TRP A 78 -3.44 -5.87 -2.28
C TRP A 78 -3.79 -5.71 -3.76
N LEU A 79 -2.86 -5.27 -4.61
CA LEU A 79 -3.09 -5.16 -6.05
C LEU A 79 -3.38 -6.52 -6.70
N THR A 80 -2.60 -7.55 -6.35
CA THR A 80 -2.80 -8.89 -6.91
C THR A 80 -4.12 -9.50 -6.48
N ASN A 81 -4.50 -9.34 -5.20
CA ASN A 81 -5.74 -9.88 -4.65
C ASN A 81 -6.99 -9.11 -5.12
N SER A 82 -6.88 -7.80 -5.33
CA SER A 82 -8.00 -6.97 -5.82
C SER A 82 -8.42 -7.34 -7.25
N HIS A 83 -7.52 -7.90 -8.05
CA HIS A 83 -7.81 -8.39 -9.39
C HIS A 83 -8.38 -9.82 -9.42
N THR A 84 -8.23 -10.60 -8.34
CA THR A 84 -8.74 -11.98 -8.29
C THR A 84 -10.25 -12.04 -8.03
N ALA A 85 -10.86 -10.99 -7.46
CA ALA A 85 -12.30 -10.92 -7.20
C ALA A 85 -13.14 -10.62 -8.46
N ALA A 86 -12.52 -10.42 -9.62
CA ALA A 86 -13.18 -10.07 -10.88
C ALA A 86 -13.10 -11.16 -11.97
N ALA A 87 -12.78 -12.40 -11.60
CA ALA A 87 -12.68 -13.55 -12.51
C ALA A 87 -13.76 -14.60 -12.25
#